data_AF-A0A4P8III1-F1
#
_entry.id   AF-A0A4P8III1-F1
#
_cell.length_a   1.000
_cell.length_b   1.000
_cell.length_c   1.000
_cell.angle_alpha   90.00
_cell.angle_beta   90.00
_cell.angle_gamma   90.00
#
_symmetry.space_group_name_H-M   'P 1'
#
loop_
_entity.id
_entity.type
_entity.pdbx_description
1 polymer ?
#
loop_
_entity_poly.entity_id
_entity_poly.type
_entity_poly.pdbx_seq_one_letter_code
_entity_poly.pdbx_strand_id
1 'polypeptide(L)' 'MKAYSNTLKSNSIYQSMSRKDNCYDNSIIENFFGVMKQEMYYGCVYYSYEE' A
#
# COMPACT_ATOMS: atom_id res chain seq x y z
N MET A 1 15.24 9.22 -0.69
CA MET A 1 14.29 9.18 0.45
C MET A 1 14.27 10.43 1.34
N LYS A 2 15.30 11.31 1.35
CA LYS A 2 15.28 12.51 2.24
C LYS A 2 14.06 13.41 2.01
N ALA A 3 13.65 13.63 0.76
CA ALA A 3 12.46 14.43 0.45
C ALA A 3 11.19 13.87 1.12
N TYR A 4 10.89 12.58 0.91
CA TYR A 4 9.73 11.92 1.52
C TYR A 4 9.76 11.97 3.05
N SER A 5 10.89 11.61 3.67
CA SER A 5 11.00 11.65 5.14
C SER A 5 10.88 13.06 5.71
N ASN A 6 11.35 14.09 4.98
CA ASN A 6 11.19 15.48 5.39
C ASN A 6 9.72 15.92 5.33
N THR A 7 9.00 15.54 4.27
CA THR A 7 7.56 15.79 4.14
C THR A 7 6.77 15.14 5.27
N LEU A 8 7.10 13.91 5.66
CA LEU A 8 6.41 13.26 6.78
C LEU A 8 6.68 13.99 8.10
N LYS A 9 7.93 14.39 8.36
CA LYS A 9 8.28 15.19 9.54
C LYS A 9 7.57 16.55 9.57
N SER A 10 7.46 17.25 8.43
CA SER A 10 6.77 18.55 8.38
C SER A 10 5.27 18.43 8.65
N ASN A 11 4.69 17.25 8.42
CA ASN A 11 3.28 16.95 8.69
C ASN A 11 3.06 16.21 10.02
N SER A 12 4.08 16.13 10.88
CA SER A 12 4.01 15.41 12.17
C SER A 12 3.64 13.93 12.03
N ILE A 13 4.02 13.31 10.90
CA ILE A 13 3.81 11.88 10.64
C ILE A 13 5.09 11.11 11.00
N TYR A 14 4.94 10.15 11.90
CA TYR A 14 6.02 9.26 12.32
C TYR A 14 6.02 8.00 11.46
N GLN A 15 7.16 7.72 10.83
CA GLN A 15 7.34 6.47 10.09
C GLN A 15 7.55 5.32 11.08
N SER A 16 6.60 4.39 11.11
CA SER A 16 6.78 3.09 11.74
C SER A 16 7.10 2.08 10.63
N MET A 17 8.28 1.49 10.70
CA MET A 17 8.68 0.41 9.80
C MET A 17 8.67 -0.88 10.61
N SER A 18 7.97 -1.89 10.11
CA SER A 18 8.01 -3.22 10.70
C SER A 18 9.43 -3.76 10.72
N ARG A 19 9.75 -4.59 11.71
CA ARG A 19 11.05 -5.27 11.73
C ARG A 19 11.13 -6.21 10.53
N LYS A 20 12.35 -6.45 10.03
CA LYS A 20 12.58 -7.46 9.00
C LYS A 20 11.96 -8.79 9.47
N ASP A 21 11.22 -9.43 8.56
CA ASP A 21 10.50 -10.69 8.78
C ASP A 21 9.33 -10.63 9.81
N ASN A 22 8.86 -9.42 10.15
CA ASN A 22 7.66 -9.20 10.97
C ASN A 22 6.68 -8.31 10.21
N CYS A 23 5.74 -8.90 9.47
CA CYS A 23 4.75 -8.19 8.64
C CYS A 23 3.33 -8.22 9.20
N TYR A 24 3.14 -8.59 10.48
CA TYR A 24 1.79 -8.69 11.05
C TYR A 24 1.01 -7.37 10.99
N ASP A 25 1.71 -6.24 11.11
CA ASP A 25 1.15 -4.89 10.95
C ASP A 25 0.77 -4.55 9.50
N ASN A 26 1.35 -5.23 8.51
CA ASN A 26 0.99 -5.07 7.09
C ASN A 26 -0.25 -5.89 6.70
N SER A 27 -0.64 -6.90 7.49
CA SER A 27 -1.72 -7.83 7.13
C SER A 27 -3.05 -7.14 6.76
N ILE A 28 -3.39 -6.02 7.43
CA ILE A 28 -4.62 -5.26 7.18
C ILE A 28 -4.58 -4.62 5.78
N ILE A 29 -3.48 -3.96 5.44
CA ILE A 29 -3.38 -3.27 4.15
C ILE A 29 -3.25 -4.29 3.00
N GLU A 30 -2.58 -5.43 3.23
CA GLU A 30 -2.52 -6.54 2.29
C GLU A 30 -3.90 -7.13 2.01
N ASN A 31 -4.70 -7.38 3.05
CA ASN A 31 -6.06 -7.87 2.90
C ASN A 31 -6.94 -6.88 2.13
N PHE A 32 -6.88 -5.60 2.48
CA PHE A 32 -7.62 -4.54 1.80
C PHE A 32 -7.33 -4.50 0.30
N PHE A 33 -6.05 -4.52 -0.09
CA PHE A 33 -5.69 -4.55 -1.52
C PHE A 33 -6.05 -5.87 -2.20
N GLY A 34 -6.08 -6.99 -1.46
CA GLY A 34 -6.59 -8.26 -1.96
C GLY A 34 -8.06 -8.15 -2.38
N VAL A 35 -8.90 -7.64 -1.48
CA VAL A 35 -10.33 -7.42 -1.75
C VAL A 35 -10.52 -6.40 -2.87
N MET A 36 -9.84 -5.26 -2.83
CA MET A 36 -9.94 -4.24 -3.87
C MET A 36 -9.65 -4.80 -5.27
N LYS A 37 -8.57 -5.57 -5.42
CA LYS A 37 -8.23 -6.17 -6.72
C LYS A 37 -9.24 -7.22 -7.17
N GLN A 38 -9.78 -7.99 -6.22
CA GLN A 38 -10.84 -8.94 -6.54
C GLN A 38 -12.08 -8.22 -7.07
N GLU A 39 -12.57 -7.21 -6.35
CA GLU A 39 -13.76 -6.46 -6.76
C GLU A 39 -13.55 -5.71 -8.09
N MET A 40 -12.34 -5.18 -8.34
CA MET A 40 -12.05 -4.41 -9.55
C MET A 40 -11.82 -5.27 -10.79
N TYR A 41 -11.16 -6.42 -10.67
CA TYR A 41 -10.60 -7.13 -11.83
C TYR A 41 -11.15 -8.54 -12.01
N TYR A 42 -11.85 -9.11 -11.03
CA TYR A 42 -12.29 -10.50 -11.13
C TYR A 42 -13.27 -10.70 -12.28
N GLY A 43 -12.93 -11.61 -13.19
CA GLY A 43 -13.76 -11.95 -14.36
C GLY A 43 -13.64 -10.99 -15.54
N CYS A 44 -12.80 -9.96 -15.44
CA CYS A 44 -12.56 -8.99 -16.52
C CYS A 44 -11.11 -9.07 -17.01
N VAL A 45 -10.92 -8.96 -18.33
CA VAL A 45 -9.60 -8.86 -18.97
C VAL A 45 -9.48 -7.46 -19.54
N TYR A 46 -8.45 -6.74 -19.12
CA TYR A 46 -8.14 -5.39 -19.56
C TYR A 46 -6.96 -5.44 -20.53
N TYR A 47 -7.03 -4.68 -21.61
CA TYR A 47 -6.01 -4.69 -22.68
C TYR A 47 -5.14 -3.43 -22.69
N SER A 48 -5.49 -2.43 -21.90
CA SER A 48 -4.76 -1.17 -21.76
C SER A 48 -4.84 -0.64 -20.33
N TYR A 49 -4.03 0.37 -20.02
CA TYR A 49 -4.08 1.05 -18.73
C TYR A 49 -5.20 2.08 -18.65
N GLU A 50 -5.63 2.57 -19.82
CA GLU A 50 -6.66 3.60 -19.98
C GLU A 50 -8.10 3.07 -19.89
N GLU A 51 -8.29 1.75 -19.99
CA GLU A 51 -9.55 1.05 -19.68
C GLU A 51 -9.80 0.94 -18.16
#